data_AF-A0A6B3EGT5-F1
#
_entry.id   AF-A0A6B3EGT5-F1
#
_cell.length_a   1.000
_cell.length_b   1.000
_cell.length_c   1.000
_cell.angle_alpha   90.00
_cell.angle_beta   90.00
_cell.angle_gamma   90.00
#
_symmetry.space_group_name_H-M   'P 1'
#
loop_
_entity.id
_entity.type
_entity.pdbx_description
1 polymer ?
#
loop_
_entity_poly.entity_id
_entity_poly.type
_entity_poly.pdbx_seq_one_letter_code
_entity_poly.pdbx_strand_id
1 'polypeptide(L)' 'EAGLGVRGTVEGLEVRVGRGALLEGLPVPEELTRAKAAAEADGATAVLVAWDGRVRGLLAVADAVKESSAEAV' A
#
# COMPACT_ATOMS: atom_id res chain seq x y z
N GLU A 1 15.89 7.18 8.24
CA GLU A 1 14.71 7.92 7.72
C GLU A 1 13.44 7.23 8.18
N ALA A 2 12.56 7.95 8.87
CA ALA A 2 11.25 7.45 9.28
C ALA A 2 10.21 7.90 8.24
N GLY A 3 9.26 7.03 7.89
CA GLY A 3 8.10 7.42 7.06
C GLY A 3 7.95 6.73 5.70
N LEU A 4 8.84 5.80 5.33
CA LEU A 4 8.72 5.03 4.07
C LEU A 4 7.86 3.76 4.21
N GLY A 5 7.71 3.25 5.43
CA GLY A 5 6.97 2.03 5.74
C GLY A 5 7.65 1.22 6.85
N VAL A 6 7.41 -0.08 6.86
CA VAL A 6 7.94 -1.04 7.84
C VAL A 6 8.58 -2.24 7.14
N ARG A 7 9.65 -2.76 7.73
CA ARG A 7 10.31 -4.02 7.36
C ARG A 7 10.38 -4.91 8.60
N GLY A 8 10.17 -6.20 8.42
CA GLY A 8 10.25 -7.18 9.49
C GLY A 8 10.39 -8.59 8.98
N THR A 9 10.45 -9.54 9.91
CA THR A 9 10.50 -10.97 9.59
C THR A 9 9.19 -11.62 10.03
N VAL A 10 8.54 -12.35 9.13
CA VAL A 10 7.32 -13.12 9.40
C VAL A 10 7.60 -14.55 8.97
N GLU A 11 7.53 -15.50 9.90
CA GLU A 11 7.81 -16.93 9.64
C GLU A 11 9.17 -17.18 8.93
N GLY A 12 10.18 -16.35 9.24
CA GLY A 12 11.51 -16.43 8.64
C GLY A 12 11.65 -15.71 7.29
N LEU A 13 10.57 -15.16 6.73
CA LEU A 13 10.60 -14.38 5.50
C LEU A 13 10.76 -12.90 5.79
N GLU A 14 11.63 -12.23 5.04
CA GLU A 14 11.70 -10.78 5.06
C GLU A 14 10.48 -10.18 4.35
N VAL A 15 9.71 -9.41 5.11
CA VAL A 15 8.53 -8.70 4.64
C VAL A 15 8.78 -7.20 4.66
N ARG A 16 8.38 -6.51 3.60
CA ARG A 16 8.41 -5.05 3.47
C ARG A 16 7.01 -4.54 3.14
N VAL A 17 6.53 -3.55 3.88
CA VAL A 17 5.24 -2.90 3.66
C VAL A 17 5.45 -1.39 3.62
N GLY A 18 5.15 -0.75 2.50
CA GLY A 18 5.39 0.69 2.39
C GLY A 18 5.22 1.26 0.98
N ARG A 19 5.82 2.42 0.77
CA ARG A 19 5.79 3.18 -0.49
C ARG A 19 7.04 2.88 -1.33
N GLY A 20 7.04 3.42 -2.56
CA GLY A 20 8.02 3.13 -3.63
C GLY A 20 9.47 2.99 -3.16
N ALA A 21 10.00 3.95 -2.40
CA ALA A 21 11.39 3.93 -1.93
C ALA A 21 11.76 2.70 -1.07
N LEU A 22 10.82 2.14 -0.31
CA LEU A 22 11.07 0.92 0.50
C LEU A 22 11.12 -0.35 -0.37
N LEU A 23 10.53 -0.29 -1.57
CA LEU A 23 10.34 -1.40 -2.49
C LEU A 23 11.17 -1.25 -3.77
N GLU A 24 12.08 -0.28 -3.81
CA GLU A 24 12.99 -0.10 -4.95
C GLU A 24 13.75 -1.38 -5.26
N GLY A 25 13.86 -1.68 -6.56
CA GLY A 25 14.48 -2.91 -7.05
C GLY A 25 13.59 -4.15 -7.02
N LEU A 26 12.36 -4.07 -6.49
CA LEU A 26 11.41 -5.18 -6.54
C LEU A 26 10.46 -5.03 -7.74
N PRO A 27 10.24 -6.10 -8.53
CA PRO A 27 9.27 -6.06 -9.62
C PRO A 27 7.86 -5.90 -9.06
N VAL A 28 7.12 -4.96 -9.62
CA VAL A 28 5.70 -4.72 -9.32
C VAL A 28 4.86 -5.21 -10.49
N PRO A 29 3.98 -6.20 -10.29
CA PRO A 29 3.00 -6.59 -11.29
C PRO A 29 2.15 -5.41 -11.76
N GLU A 30 1.89 -5.29 -13.06
CA GLU A 30 1.10 -4.19 -13.64
C GLU A 30 -0.29 -4.07 -13.00
N GLU A 31 -0.90 -5.20 -12.66
CA GLU A 31 -2.18 -5.24 -11.95
C GLU A 31 -2.15 -4.49 -10.62
N LEU A 32 -1.09 -4.66 -9.83
CA LEU A 32 -0.92 -3.95 -8.56
C LEU A 32 -0.62 -2.46 -8.77
N THR A 33 0.08 -2.11 -9.86
CA THR A 33 0.28 -0.71 -10.25
C THR A 33 -1.05 -0.03 -10.59
N ARG A 34 -1.92 -0.71 -11.36
CA ARG A 34 -3.25 -0.19 -11.71
C ARG A 34 -4.16 -0.10 -10.49
N ALA A 35 -4.19 -1.14 -9.65
CA ALA A 35 -4.98 -1.14 -8.42
C ALA A 35 -4.54 -0.04 -7.46
N LYS A 36 -3.23 0.19 -7.34
CA LYS A 36 -2.67 1.31 -6.55
C LYS A 36 -3.18 2.65 -7.07
N ALA A 37 -3.07 2.89 -8.38
CA ALA A 37 -3.51 4.14 -8.98
C ALA A 37 -5.02 4.39 -8.81
N ALA A 38 -5.84 3.34 -8.94
CA ALA A 38 -7.28 3.41 -8.69
C ALA A 38 -7.60 3.77 -7.24
N ALA A 39 -6.99 3.06 -6.28
CA ALA A 39 -7.19 3.34 -4.85
C ALA A 39 -6.77 4.77 -4.47
N GLU A 40 -5.67 5.26 -5.03
CA GLU A 40 -5.22 6.64 -4.81
C GLU A 40 -6.17 7.68 -5.43
N ALA A 41 -6.74 7.38 -6.61
CA ALA A 41 -7.74 8.22 -7.25
C ALA A 41 -9.06 8.29 -6.44
N ASP A 42 -9.40 7.21 -5.73
CA ASP A 42 -10.55 7.13 -4.82
C ASP A 42 -10.27 7.77 -3.45
N GLY A 43 -9.11 8.41 -3.26
CA GLY A 43 -8.73 9.09 -2.02
C GLY A 43 -8.21 8.16 -0.92
N ALA A 44 -8.00 6.87 -1.21
CA ALA A 44 -7.42 5.93 -0.27
C ALA A 44 -5.88 6.06 -0.22
N THR A 45 -5.31 5.76 0.95
CA THR A 45 -3.87 5.53 1.07
C THR A 45 -3.54 4.10 0.66
N ALA A 46 -2.79 3.96 -0.44
CA ALA A 46 -2.32 2.68 -0.95
C ALA A 46 -0.87 2.38 -0.54
N VAL A 47 -0.63 1.20 0.06
CA VAL A 47 0.72 0.69 0.37
C VAL A 47 0.93 -0.70 -0.21
N LEU A 48 2.13 -0.96 -0.71
CA LEU A 48 2.48 -2.23 -1.34
C LEU A 48 3.15 -3.16 -0.32
N VAL A 49 2.96 -4.46 -0.51
CA VAL A 49 3.49 -5.52 0.35
C VAL A 49 4.39 -6.43 -0.48
N ALA A 50 5.59 -6.71 0.03
CA ALA A 50 6.57 -7.55 -0.64
C ALA A 50 7.25 -8.55 0.30
N TRP A 51 7.50 -9.74 -0.23
CA TRP A 51 8.35 -10.78 0.36
C TRP A 51 8.89 -11.69 -0.76
N ASP A 52 9.96 -12.44 -0.48
CA ASP A 52 10.71 -13.24 -1.47
C ASP A 52 11.20 -12.42 -2.68
N GLY A 53 11.58 -11.16 -2.45
CA GLY A 53 12.09 -10.29 -3.50
C GLY A 53 11.06 -9.90 -4.56
N ARG A 54 9.75 -9.96 -4.26
CA ARG A 54 8.68 -9.55 -5.19
C ARG A 54 7.57 -8.82 -4.45
N VAL A 55 6.97 -7.83 -5.11
CA VAL A 55 5.72 -7.23 -4.64
C VAL A 55 4.57 -8.18 -4.95
N ARG A 56 3.76 -8.47 -3.93
CA ARG A 56 2.74 -9.52 -3.96
C ARG A 56 1.35 -9.05 -3.56
N GLY A 57 1.23 -7.85 -2.97
CA GLY A 57 -0.07 -7.32 -2.58
C GLY A 57 -0.08 -5.82 -2.43
N LEU A 58 -1.30 -5.31 -2.27
CA LEU A 58 -1.64 -3.92 -2.04
C LEU A 58 -2.62 -3.86 -0.86
N LEU A 59 -2.40 -2.93 0.06
CA LEU A 59 -3.36 -2.56 1.10
C LEU A 59 -3.84 -1.14 0.80
N ALA A 60 -5.13 -0.96 0.60
CA ALA A 60 -5.77 0.35 0.48
C ALA A 60 -6.48 0.66 1.80
N VAL A 61 -6.14 1.80 2.40
CA VAL A 61 -6.73 2.27 3.66
C VAL A 61 -7.43 3.59 3.39
N ALA A 62 -8.73 3.63 3.60
CA ALA A 62 -9.54 4.84 3.55
C ALA A 62 -10.36 4.94 4.84
N ASP A 63 -10.61 6.15 5.31
CA ASP A 63 -11.54 6.37 6.41
C ASP A 63 -12.97 6.10 5.91
N ALA A 64 -13.74 5.38 6.73
CA ALA A 64 -15.17 5.25 6.46
C ALA A 64 -15.84 6.60 6.65
N VAL A 65 -16.45 7.14 5.59
CA VAL A 65 -17.28 8.34 5.69
C VAL A 65 -18.51 7.98 6.53
N LYS A 66 -18.71 8.65 7.67
CA LYS A 66 -19.97 8.53 8.43
C LYS A 66 -21.12 9.04 7.56
N GLU A 67 -22.25 8.33 7.58
CA GLU A 67 -23.47 8.68 6.83
C GLU A 67 -23.96 10.13 7.07
N SER A 68 -23.54 10.78 8.17
CA SER A 68 -23.89 12.16 8.52
C SER A 68 -23.10 13.26 7.77
N SER A 69 -22.18 12.92 6.87
CA SER A 69 -21.34 13.92 6.19
C SER A 69 -21.98 14.53 4.92
N ALA A 70 -23.12 13.99 4.46
CA ALA A 70 -23.80 14.50 3.27
C ALA A 70 -24.58 15.81 3.50
N GLU A 71 -24.82 16.23 4.76
CA GLU A 71 -25.60 17.45 5.09
C GLU A 71 -24.74 18.70 5.37
N ALA A 72 -23.43 18.67 5.15
CA ALA A 72 -22.52 19.76 5.54
C ALA A 72 -21.95 20.61 4.37
N VAL A 73 -22.47 20.49 3.15
CA VAL A 73 -22.10 21.32 1.99
C VAL A 73 -23.28 22.11 1.45
#